data_AF-A0A699QPA2-F1
#
_entry.id   AF-A0A699QPA2-F1
#
_cell.length_a   1.000
_cell.length_b   1.000
_cell.length_c   1.000
_cell.angle_alpha   90.00
_cell.angle_beta   90.00
_cell.angle_gamma   90.00
#
_symmetry.space_group_name_H-M   'P 1'
#
loop_
_entity.id
_entity.type
_entity.pdbx_description
1 polymer ?
#
loop_
_entity_poly.entity_id
_entity_poly.type
_entity_poly.pdbx_seq_one_letter_code
_entity_poly.pdbx_strand_id
1 'polypeptide(L)'
;MLKRCEDTKLALNWEKSHFMVKEGIVLGHKISKKGIEVDKAKIEVILKLPHPKTVKGIHSFLRHAGFYRRFIKHFSKISRPITHLLEKNSPFIFSNECIQAFRTLKEKLTKAPILIAPNYDQPFELMCDANDYAVGAVSGQRIEKHFWPIHYASKTM
;
A
#
# COMPACT_ATOMS: atom_id res chain seq x y z
N MET A 1 4.96 -17.54 -23.97
CA MET A 1 5.92 -16.87 -23.07
C MET A 1 7.26 -17.60 -23.04
N LEU A 2 7.28 -18.89 -22.72
CA LEU A 2 8.51 -19.71 -22.68
C LEU A 2 9.29 -19.69 -23.99
N LYS A 3 8.60 -19.87 -25.13
CA LYS A 3 9.22 -19.75 -26.46
C LYS A 3 9.92 -18.40 -26.71
N ARG A 4 9.33 -17.29 -26.24
CA ARG A 4 9.98 -15.97 -26.34
C ARG A 4 11.23 -15.88 -25.46
N CYS A 5 11.23 -16.52 -24.29
CA CYS A 5 12.43 -16.59 -23.44
C CYS A 5 13.55 -17.36 -24.15
N GLU A 6 13.24 -18.47 -24.82
CA GLU A 6 14.19 -19.22 -25.66
C GLU A 6 14.72 -18.36 -26.81
N ASP A 7 13.83 -17.75 -27.59
CA ASP A 7 14.18 -16.92 -28.76
C ASP A 7 15.07 -15.72 -28.37
N THR A 8 14.87 -15.17 -27.17
CA THR A 8 15.61 -14.01 -26.64
C THR A 8 16.76 -14.37 -25.72
N LYS A 9 17.04 -15.66 -25.51
CA LYS A 9 18.10 -16.17 -24.62
C LYS A 9 17.96 -15.70 -23.16
N LEU A 10 16.72 -15.55 -22.69
CA LEU A 10 16.39 -15.27 -21.29
C LEU A 10 16.21 -16.57 -20.52
N ALA A 11 16.98 -16.76 -19.45
CA ALA A 11 16.83 -17.90 -18.55
C ALA A 11 15.81 -17.60 -17.44
N LEU A 12 14.97 -18.58 -17.13
CA LEU A 12 14.06 -18.52 -15.99
C LEU A 12 14.71 -19.20 -14.78
N ASN A 13 14.59 -18.56 -13.62
CA ASN A 13 14.96 -19.21 -12.37
C ASN A 13 13.84 -20.18 -11.98
N TRP A 14 14.12 -21.48 -12.08
CA TRP A 14 13.13 -22.54 -11.81
C TRP A 14 12.55 -22.45 -10.39
N GLU A 15 13.37 -22.26 -9.37
CA GLU A 15 12.95 -22.18 -7.96
C GLU A 15 12.01 -20.99 -7.68
N LYS A 16 12.11 -19.92 -8.46
CA LYS A 16 11.28 -18.71 -8.31
C LYS A 16 10.11 -18.67 -9.28
N SER A 17 10.04 -19.58 -10.25
CA SER A 17 9.02 -19.59 -11.29
C SER A 17 7.82 -20.44 -10.86
N HIS A 18 6.64 -19.84 -10.89
CA HIS A 18 5.40 -20.48 -10.50
C HIS A 18 4.45 -20.51 -11.71
N PHE A 19 4.00 -21.70 -12.11
CA PHE A 19 3.16 -21.90 -13.30
C PHE A 19 1.81 -22.49 -12.93
N MET A 20 0.75 -22.05 -13.61
CA MET A 20 -0.61 -22.59 -13.47
C MET A 20 -1.15 -22.60 -12.02
N VAL A 21 -0.71 -21.66 -11.18
CA VAL A 21 -1.16 -21.52 -9.78
C VAL A 21 -2.43 -20.67 -9.69
N LYS A 22 -3.27 -20.94 -8.69
CA LYS A 22 -4.50 -20.17 -8.41
C LYS A 22 -4.23 -18.84 -7.69
N GLU A 23 -3.10 -18.75 -7.00
CA GLU A 23 -2.61 -17.56 -6.31
C GLU A 23 -1.08 -17.52 -6.31
N GLY A 24 -0.49 -16.34 -6.18
CA GLY A 24 0.96 -16.19 -6.14
C GLY A 24 1.41 -14.79 -5.73
N ILE A 25 2.71 -14.64 -5.43
CA ILE A 25 3.32 -13.35 -5.10
C ILE A 25 3.87 -12.71 -6.37
N VAL A 26 3.42 -11.50 -6.68
CA VAL A 26 3.92 -10.69 -7.79
C VAL A 26 4.23 -9.29 -7.28
N LEU A 27 5.49 -8.86 -7.43
CA LEU A 27 5.97 -7.53 -7.02
C LEU A 27 5.61 -7.15 -5.56
N GLY A 28 5.60 -8.11 -4.63
CA GLY A 28 5.27 -7.85 -3.22
C GLY A 28 3.77 -7.77 -2.91
N HIS A 29 2.91 -8.22 -3.84
CA HIS A 29 1.49 -8.40 -3.63
C HIS A 29 1.11 -9.86 -3.81
N LYS A 30 0.16 -10.34 -3.01
CA LYS A 30 -0.49 -11.63 -3.24
C LYS A 30 -1.64 -11.41 -4.22
N ILE A 31 -1.58 -12.08 -5.37
CA ILE A 31 -2.61 -12.01 -6.41
C ILE A 31 -3.40 -13.32 -6.39
N SER A 32 -4.72 -13.23 -6.41
CA SER A 32 -5.63 -14.36 -6.54
C SER A 32 -6.89 -13.97 -7.32
N LYS A 33 -7.80 -14.92 -7.56
CA LYS A 33 -9.14 -14.63 -8.13
C LYS A 33 -9.93 -13.59 -7.31
N LYS A 34 -9.65 -13.46 -6.00
CA LYS A 34 -10.34 -12.50 -5.12
C LYS A 34 -9.87 -11.07 -5.33
N GLY A 35 -8.69 -10.88 -5.92
CA GLY A 35 -8.08 -9.56 -6.11
C GLY A 35 -6.62 -9.53 -5.68
N ILE A 36 -6.19 -8.33 -5.27
CA ILE A 36 -4.83 -8.01 -4.87
C ILE A 36 -4.81 -7.80 -3.35
N GLU A 37 -3.91 -8.52 -2.69
CA GLU A 37 -3.67 -8.47 -1.26
C GLU A 37 -2.23 -8.03 -0.98
N VAL A 38 -1.99 -7.56 0.24
CA VAL A 38 -0.64 -7.28 0.72
C VAL A 38 0.07 -8.61 1.03
N ASP A 39 1.34 -8.73 0.65
CA ASP A 39 2.16 -9.89 1.03
C ASP A 39 2.37 -9.94 2.56
N LYS A 40 1.88 -11.00 3.20
CA LYS A 40 1.98 -11.22 4.65
C LYS A 40 3.42 -11.19 5.14
N ALA A 41 4.36 -11.76 4.38
CA ALA A 41 5.77 -11.77 4.77
C ALA A 41 6.33 -10.34 4.85
N LYS A 42 5.90 -9.44 3.95
CA LYS A 42 6.29 -8.02 4.00
C LYS A 42 5.62 -7.28 5.15
N ILE A 43 4.36 -7.60 5.47
CA ILE A 43 3.66 -7.03 6.64
C ILE A 43 4.39 -7.39 7.92
N GLU A 44 4.74 -8.66 8.11
CA GLU A 44 5.42 -9.13 9.32
C GLU A 44 6.75 -8.41 9.57
N VAL A 45 7.50 -8.13 8.51
CA VAL A 45 8.73 -7.34 8.61
C VAL A 45 8.43 -5.92 9.08
N ILE A 46 7.42 -5.25 8.49
CA ILE A 46 7.01 -3.89 8.89
C ILE A 46 6.50 -3.87 10.34
N LEU A 47 5.78 -4.92 10.77
CA LEU A 47 5.28 -5.06 12.14
C LEU A 47 6.39 -5.18 13.17
N LYS A 48 7.51 -5.80 12.82
CA LYS A 48 8.66 -5.96 13.71
C LYS A 48 9.58 -4.73 13.73
N LEU A 49 9.37 -3.75 12.84
CA LEU A 49 10.19 -2.54 12.82
C LEU A 49 10.04 -1.75 14.14
N PRO A 50 11.17 -1.37 14.77
CA PRO A 50 11.15 -0.52 15.96
C PRO A 50 10.75 0.91 15.58
N HIS A 51 10.46 1.73 16.59
CA HIS A 51 10.23 3.15 16.37
C HIS A 51 11.48 3.79 15.72
N PRO A 52 11.30 4.54 14.63
CA PRO A 52 12.40 5.20 13.95
C PRO A 52 13.00 6.28 14.86
N LYS A 53 14.31 6.19 15.08
CA LYS A 53 15.08 7.15 15.91
C LYS A 53 15.79 8.23 15.10
N THR A 54 15.69 8.16 13.77
CA THR A 54 16.41 9.05 12.85
C THR A 54 15.53 9.42 11.67
N VAL A 55 15.82 10.56 11.03
CA VAL A 55 15.19 11.01 9.78
C VAL A 55 15.32 9.94 8.68
N LYS A 56 16.48 9.28 8.58
CA LYS A 56 16.68 8.15 7.65
C LYS A 56 15.73 6.98 7.96
N GLY A 57 15.54 6.67 9.24
CA GLY A 57 14.58 5.66 9.69
C GLY A 57 13.13 6.02 9.31
N ILE A 58 12.75 7.28 9.45
CA ILE A 58 11.43 7.78 9.00
C ILE A 58 11.26 7.60 7.50
N HIS A 59 12.22 8.05 6.69
CA HIS A 59 12.17 7.87 5.23
C HIS A 59 12.03 6.40 4.83
N SER A 60 12.79 5.51 5.48
CA SER A 60 12.71 4.07 5.23
C SER A 60 11.32 3.53 5.56
N PHE A 61 10.80 3.84 6.74
CA PHE A 61 9.45 3.41 7.15
C PHE A 61 8.37 3.92 6.20
N LEU A 62 8.36 5.21 5.88
CA LEU A 62 7.37 5.81 4.98
C LEU A 62 7.47 5.27 3.56
N ARG A 63 8.67 4.89 3.08
CA ARG A 63 8.82 4.19 1.79
C ARG A 63 8.13 2.84 1.81
N HIS A 64 8.34 2.06 2.87
CA HIS A 64 7.73 0.74 3.03
C HIS A 64 6.20 0.81 3.22
N ALA A 65 5.73 1.67 4.12
CA ALA A 65 4.30 1.87 4.34
C ALA A 65 3.62 2.51 3.11
N GLY A 66 4.30 3.45 2.46
CA GLY A 66 3.84 4.15 1.26
C GLY A 66 3.68 3.25 0.04
N PHE A 67 4.46 2.17 -0.07
CA PHE A 67 4.26 1.14 -1.10
C PHE A 67 2.85 0.53 -1.03
N TYR A 68 2.30 0.39 0.18
CA TYR A 68 0.96 -0.15 0.45
C TYR A 68 -0.10 0.92 0.70
N ARG A 69 0.18 2.21 0.41
CA ARG A 69 -0.78 3.32 0.60
C ARG A 69 -2.15 3.06 -0.01
N ARG A 70 -2.20 2.33 -1.14
CA ARG A 70 -3.43 2.04 -1.90
C ARG A 70 -4.45 1.21 -1.12
N PHE A 71 -4.03 0.57 -0.03
CA PHE A 71 -4.86 -0.25 0.86
C PHE A 71 -5.32 0.53 2.11
N ILE A 72 -4.81 1.74 2.32
CA ILE A 72 -5.00 2.50 3.57
C ILE A 72 -5.82 3.75 3.28
N LYS A 73 -7.07 3.76 3.74
CA LYS A 73 -7.93 4.95 3.71
C LYS A 73 -7.28 6.09 4.50
N HIS A 74 -7.25 7.28 3.91
CA HIS A 74 -6.66 8.50 4.49
C HIS A 74 -5.19 8.38 4.89
N PHE A 75 -4.38 7.61 4.14
CA PHE A 75 -2.94 7.44 4.42
C PHE A 75 -2.22 8.74 4.72
N SER A 76 -2.37 9.79 3.89
CA SER A 76 -1.66 11.06 4.07
C SER A 76 -2.04 11.78 5.37
N LYS A 77 -3.31 11.70 5.78
CA LYS A 77 -3.79 12.27 7.05
C LYS A 77 -3.13 11.56 8.23
N ILE A 78 -3.08 10.23 8.19
CA ILE A 78 -2.47 9.41 9.26
C ILE A 78 -0.96 9.62 9.30
N SER A 79 -0.29 9.69 8.14
CA SER A 79 1.17 9.85 8.08
C SER A 79 1.65 11.27 8.37
N ARG A 80 0.75 12.26 8.45
CA ARG A 80 1.11 13.68 8.57
C ARG A 80 2.09 14.00 9.70
N PRO A 81 1.88 13.53 10.96
CA PRO A 81 2.82 13.81 12.04
C PRO A 81 4.23 13.27 11.74
N ILE A 82 4.30 12.11 11.08
CA ILE A 82 5.55 11.44 10.72
C ILE A 82 6.24 12.16 9.56
N THR A 83 5.48 12.63 8.56
CA THR A 83 6.03 13.38 7.42
C THR A 83 6.54 14.76 7.82
N HIS A 84 5.96 15.37 8.86
CA HIS A 84 6.42 16.65 9.40
C HIS A 84 7.87 16.57 9.95
N LEU A 85 8.28 15.39 10.45
CA LEU A 85 9.66 15.14 10.88
C LEU A 85 10.69 15.13 9.73
N LEU A 86 10.23 15.18 8.47
CA LEU A 86 11.08 15.29 7.28
C LEU A 86 11.22 16.72 6.78
N GLU A 87 10.51 17.69 7.37
CA GLU A 87 10.56 19.07 6.95
C GLU A 87 11.91 19.71 7.29
N LYS A 88 12.36 20.61 6.42
CA LYS A 88 13.63 21.31 6.57
C LYS A 88 13.58 22.16 7.85
N ASN A 89 14.65 22.09 8.65
CA ASN A 89 14.81 22.83 9.92
C ASN A 89 13.82 22.42 11.04
N SER A 90 13.09 21.32 10.90
CA SER A 90 12.23 20.80 11.98
C SER A 90 13.06 19.98 12.97
N PRO A 91 12.96 20.22 14.29
CA PRO A 91 13.63 19.39 15.27
C PRO A 91 13.06 17.97 15.24
N PHE A 92 13.94 16.96 15.31
CA PHE A 92 13.50 15.57 15.33
C PHE A 92 12.92 15.21 16.71
N ILE A 93 11.62 15.48 16.89
CA ILE A 93 10.89 15.15 18.12
C ILE A 93 9.85 14.09 17.78
N PHE A 94 10.14 12.83 18.09
CA PHE A 94 9.20 11.73 17.87
C PHE A 94 8.10 11.75 18.94
N SER A 95 7.13 12.65 18.75
CA SER A 95 6.04 12.95 19.69
C SER A 95 5.06 11.78 19.86
N ASN A 96 4.17 11.90 20.85
CA ASN A 96 3.07 10.94 21.04
C ASN A 96 2.18 10.83 19.79
N GLU A 97 1.97 11.92 19.06
CA GLU A 97 1.24 11.91 17.79
C GLU A 97 1.96 11.07 16.73
N CYS A 98 3.29 11.16 16.65
CA CYS A 98 4.10 10.34 15.77
C CYS A 98 4.02 8.85 16.15
N ILE A 99 4.03 8.54 17.45
CA ILE A 99 3.87 7.17 17.96
C ILE A 99 2.50 6.61 17.57
N GLN A 100 1.44 7.40 17.75
CA GLN A 100 0.08 6.98 17.37
C GLN A 100 -0.04 6.78 15.86
N ALA A 101 0.42 7.73 15.05
CA ALA A 101 0.45 7.61 13.59
C ALA A 101 1.21 6.34 13.14
N PHE A 102 2.37 6.06 13.76
CA PHE A 102 3.18 4.88 13.44
C PHE A 102 2.45 3.57 13.77
N ARG A 103 1.81 3.51 14.94
CA ARG A 103 1.00 2.35 15.36
C ARG A 103 -0.22 2.17 14.46
N THR A 104 -0.96 3.24 14.17
CA THR A 104 -2.14 3.21 13.29
C THR A 104 -1.77 2.73 11.89
N LEU A 105 -0.66 3.21 11.30
CA LEU A 105 -0.22 2.73 9.99
C LEU A 105 0.11 1.23 10.01
N LYS A 106 0.82 0.75 11.04
CA LYS A 106 1.12 -0.68 11.21
C LYS A 106 -0.14 -1.52 11.34
N GLU A 107 -1.13 -1.06 12.10
CA GLU A 107 -2.42 -1.74 12.27
C GLU A 107 -3.24 -1.74 10.97
N LYS A 108 -3.27 -0.64 10.23
CA LYS A 108 -4.00 -0.57 8.96
C LYS A 108 -3.40 -1.49 7.89
N LEU A 109 -2.10 -1.76 7.95
CA LEU A 109 -1.44 -2.74 7.06
C LEU A 109 -1.86 -4.18 7.37
N THR A 110 -2.15 -4.53 8.63
CA THR A 110 -2.61 -5.89 8.98
C THR A 110 -4.07 -6.10 8.65
N LYS A 111 -4.87 -5.04 8.74
CA LYS A 111 -6.29 -5.01 8.40
C LYS A 111 -6.55 -4.52 6.97
N ALA A 112 -5.52 -4.54 6.11
CA ALA A 112 -5.62 -4.08 4.74
C ALA A 112 -6.70 -4.88 3.98
N PRO A 113 -7.66 -4.22 3.31
CA PRO A 113 -8.69 -4.90 2.55
C PRO A 113 -8.10 -5.56 1.30
N ILE A 114 -8.81 -6.55 0.77
CA ILE A 114 -8.54 -7.08 -0.56
C ILE A 114 -9.03 -6.05 -1.58
N LEU A 115 -8.15 -5.61 -2.48
CA LEU A 115 -8.56 -4.72 -3.57
C LEU A 115 -8.98 -5.58 -4.76
N ILE A 116 -10.22 -5.41 -5.20
CA ILE A 116 -10.75 -6.16 -6.33
C ILE A 116 -10.13 -5.62 -7.63
N ALA A 117 -9.86 -6.53 -8.57
CA ALA A 117 -9.43 -6.12 -9.90
C ALA A 117 -10.54 -5.31 -10.58
N PRO A 118 -10.23 -4.17 -11.23
CA PRO A 118 -11.23 -3.38 -11.92
C PRO A 118 -11.91 -4.19 -13.02
N ASN A 119 -13.24 -4.16 -13.06
CA ASN A 119 -14.00 -4.65 -14.19
C ASN A 119 -14.21 -3.51 -15.20
N TYR A 120 -13.46 -3.49 -16.29
CA TYR A 120 -13.54 -2.39 -17.26
C TYR A 120 -14.88 -2.27 -18.00
N ASP A 121 -15.76 -3.27 -17.90
CA ASP A 121 -17.11 -3.24 -18.46
C ASP A 121 -18.12 -2.54 -17.53
N GLN A 122 -17.71 -2.16 -16.31
CA GLN A 122 -18.56 -1.48 -15.34
C GLN A 122 -18.10 -0.04 -15.08
N PRO A 123 -19.02 0.88 -14.76
CA PRO A 123 -18.65 2.26 -14.46
C PRO A 123 -17.83 2.34 -13.17
N PHE A 124 -16.81 3.20 -13.19
CA PHE A 124 -16.06 3.56 -12.00
C PHE A 124 -16.79 4.64 -11.21
N GLU A 125 -16.81 4.48 -9.90
CA GLU A 125 -17.24 5.49 -8.95
C GLU A 125 -16.04 6.06 -8.20
N LEU A 126 -15.97 7.39 -8.13
CA LEU A 126 -14.95 8.12 -7.39
C LEU A 126 -15.62 8.87 -6.24
N MET A 127 -15.23 8.55 -5.01
CA MET A 127 -15.63 9.30 -3.83
C MET A 127 -14.44 10.10 -3.31
N CYS A 128 -14.60 11.40 -3.12
CA CYS A 128 -13.56 12.31 -2.68
C CYS A 128 -13.99 13.03 -1.40
N ASP A 129 -13.01 13.31 -0.54
CA ASP A 129 -13.16 14.14 0.65
C ASP A 129 -11.88 14.97 0.85
N ALA A 130 -12.01 16.17 1.39
CA ALA A 130 -10.91 17.11 1.56
C ALA A 130 -11.03 17.85 2.90
N ASN A 131 -9.87 18.20 3.45
CA ASN A 131 -9.75 19.15 4.56
C ASN A 131 -8.62 20.14 4.25
N ASP A 132 -8.39 21.10 5.14
CA ASP A 132 -7.41 22.19 4.98
C ASP A 132 -5.98 21.74 4.61
N TYR A 133 -5.62 20.48 4.87
CA TYR A 133 -4.26 19.99 4.70
C TYR A 133 -4.13 18.78 3.77
N ALA A 134 -5.23 18.10 3.43
CA ALA A 134 -5.16 16.87 2.64
C ALA A 134 -6.45 16.55 1.90
N VAL A 135 -6.28 15.91 0.74
CA VAL A 135 -7.35 15.28 -0.05
C VAL A 135 -7.24 13.76 0.07
N GLY A 136 -8.38 13.10 0.21
CA GLY A 136 -8.55 11.66 0.12
C GLY A 136 -9.54 11.31 -1.00
N ALA A 137 -9.29 10.22 -1.69
CA ALA A 137 -10.21 9.66 -2.67
C ALA A 137 -10.21 8.14 -2.62
N VAL A 138 -11.34 7.54 -2.97
CA VAL A 138 -11.44 6.11 -3.25
C VAL A 138 -12.10 5.91 -4.60
N SER A 139 -11.42 5.17 -5.47
CA SER A 139 -11.98 4.65 -6.72
C SER A 139 -12.48 3.22 -6.47
N GLY A 140 -13.69 2.93 -6.92
CA GLY A 140 -14.33 1.63 -6.76
C GLY A 140 -15.45 1.42 -7.76
N GLN A 141 -16.17 0.32 -7.62
CA GLN A 141 -17.30 -0.03 -8.49
C GLN A 141 -18.48 -0.52 -7.64
N ARG A 142 -19.71 -0.22 -8.07
CA ARG A 142 -20.92 -0.78 -7.43
C ARG A 142 -21.30 -2.11 -8.07
N ILE A 143 -21.30 -3.14 -7.25
CA ILE A 143 -21.84 -4.46 -7.60
C ILE A 143 -22.96 -4.74 -6.61
N GLU A 144 -24.17 -4.96 -7.11
CA GLU A 144 -25.35 -5.27 -6.29
C GLU A 144 -25.60 -4.26 -5.15
N LYS A 145 -25.44 -2.96 -5.45
CA LYS A 145 -25.54 -1.82 -4.51
C LYS A 145 -24.42 -1.73 -3.46
N HIS A 146 -23.49 -2.68 -3.42
CA HIS A 146 -22.31 -2.62 -2.57
C HIS A 146 -21.15 -1.93 -3.30
N PHE A 147 -20.50 -0.96 -2.65
CA PHE A 147 -19.34 -0.27 -3.20
C PHE A 147 -18.07 -1.08 -2.90
N TRP A 148 -17.42 -1.57 -3.95
CA TRP A 148 -16.19 -2.33 -3.86
C TRP A 148 -14.97 -1.44 -4.14
N PRO A 149 -14.11 -1.19 -3.14
CA PRO A 149 -12.95 -0.33 -3.32
C PRO A 149 -11.87 -1.02 -4.16
N ILE A 150 -11.38 -0.30 -5.17
CA ILE A 150 -10.29 -0.73 -6.07
C ILE A 150 -8.99 -0.02 -5.69
N HIS A 151 -9.06 1.27 -5.32
CA HIS A 151 -7.87 2.06 -5.00
C HIS A 151 -8.16 3.21 -4.04
N TYR A 152 -7.42 3.27 -2.93
CA TYR A 152 -7.38 4.46 -2.07
C TYR A 152 -6.25 5.40 -2.50
N ALA A 153 -6.60 6.65 -2.79
CA ALA A 153 -5.65 7.73 -3.04
C ALA A 153 -5.72 8.75 -1.91
N SER A 154 -4.58 9.31 -1.55
CA SER A 154 -4.51 10.44 -0.63
C SER A 154 -3.29 11.29 -0.97
N LYS A 155 -3.42 12.61 -0.81
CA LYS A 155 -2.37 13.58 -1.09
C LYS A 155 -2.47 14.74 -0.11
N THR A 156 -1.35 15.14 0.46
CA THR A 156 -1.22 16.39 1.24
C THR A 156 -1.25 17.57 0.26
N MET A 157 -2.00 18.62 0.59
CA MET A 157 -2.04 19.85 -0.21
C MET A 157 -0.83 20.74 0.09
#